data_AF-A0A7K2NLM4-F1
#
_entry.id   AF-A0A7K2NLM4-F1
#
_cell.length_a   1.000
_cell.length_b   1.000
_cell.length_c   1.000
_cell.angle_alpha   90.00
_cell.angle_beta   90.00
_cell.angle_gamma   90.00
#
_symmetry.space_group_name_H-M   'P 1'
#
loop_
_entity.id
_entity.type
_entity.pdbx_description
1 polymer ?
#
loop_
_entity_poly.entity_id
_entity_poly.type
_entity_poly.pdbx_seq_one_letter_code
_entity_poly.pdbx_strand_id
1 'polypeptide(L)'
;VLRRDPTQGSAAFGLARVRLRRAGRRPAVDVLDGVPTTSRHYDAARVAAVRILTGRLPDRPAPLAAELREAAERLAGLHLDGSGSWDRLVTELREHVLACRPPGGWGSGFPAGELCGPQDTEEVLRRLLSASLRRLADQAGGVDERGDLLDTAYAVLPAPAGLRELVRGWRRTA
;
A
#
# COMPACT_ATOMS: atom_id res chain seq x y z
N VAL A 1 25.99 -15.89 -22.02
CA VAL A 1 25.07 -14.89 -21.45
C VAL A 1 25.85 -14.01 -20.49
N LEU A 2 26.04 -12.73 -20.81
CA LEU A 2 26.81 -11.80 -19.97
C LEU A 2 26.00 -11.47 -18.71
N ARG A 3 26.32 -12.09 -17.57
CA ARG A 3 25.71 -11.78 -16.28
C ARG A 3 26.29 -10.45 -15.81
N ARG A 4 25.49 -9.38 -15.85
CA ARG A 4 25.94 -8.08 -15.32
C ARG A 4 26.14 -8.19 -13.82
N ASP A 5 27.13 -7.45 -13.35
CA ASP A 5 27.53 -7.40 -11.95
C ASP A 5 26.32 -7.16 -11.04
N PRO A 6 25.96 -8.13 -10.17
CA PRO A 6 24.80 -8.04 -9.28
C PRO A 6 24.94 -6.93 -8.23
N THR A 7 26.11 -6.31 -8.11
CA THR A 7 26.36 -5.16 -7.21
C THR A 7 25.87 -3.82 -7.79
N GLN A 8 25.59 -3.75 -9.10
CA GLN A 8 25.06 -2.56 -9.74
C GLN A 8 23.54 -2.43 -9.54
N GLY A 9 23.11 -2.16 -8.29
CA GLY A 9 21.68 -2.11 -7.93
C GLY A 9 20.84 -1.19 -8.81
N SER A 10 21.41 -0.10 -9.35
CA SER A 10 20.73 0.79 -10.32
C SER A 10 20.27 0.07 -11.60
N ALA A 11 21.01 -0.94 -12.07
CA ALA A 11 20.61 -1.75 -13.22
C ALA A 11 19.41 -2.65 -12.92
N ALA A 12 19.29 -3.17 -11.69
CA ALA A 12 18.16 -4.00 -11.27
C ALA A 12 16.85 -3.21 -11.29
N PHE A 13 16.82 -1.99 -10.74
CA PHE A 13 15.61 -1.14 -10.80
C PHE A 13 15.25 -0.72 -12.23
N GLY A 14 16.25 -0.41 -13.06
CA GLY A 14 16.03 -0.14 -14.48
C GLY A 14 15.37 -1.32 -15.20
N LEU A 15 15.93 -2.52 -15.01
CA LEU A 15 15.40 -3.75 -15.60
C LEU A 15 14.02 -4.10 -15.05
N ALA A 16 13.78 -3.94 -13.75
CA ALA A 16 12.48 -4.17 -13.12
C ALA A 16 11.40 -3.27 -13.74
N ARG A 17 11.67 -1.98 -13.99
CA ARG A 17 10.73 -1.08 -14.68
C ARG A 17 10.42 -1.54 -16.11
N VAL A 18 11.42 -2.01 -16.86
CA VAL A 18 11.23 -2.56 -18.21
C VAL A 18 10.39 -3.83 -18.18
N ARG A 19 10.67 -4.74 -17.24
CA ARG A 19 9.90 -5.98 -17.03
C ARG A 19 8.47 -5.68 -16.59
N LEU A 20 8.26 -4.70 -15.71
CA LEU A 20 6.92 -4.31 -15.26
C LEU A 20 6.07 -3.84 -16.44
N ARG A 21 6.63 -3.00 -17.32
CA ARG A 21 5.95 -2.51 -18.51
C ARG A 21 5.66 -3.63 -19.52
N ARG A 22 6.61 -4.52 -19.79
CA ARG A 22 6.51 -5.52 -20.87
C ARG A 22 5.90 -6.86 -20.44
N ALA A 23 6.21 -7.33 -19.25
CA ALA A 23 5.97 -8.70 -18.80
C ALA A 23 5.13 -8.79 -17.51
N GLY A 24 4.84 -7.66 -16.85
CA GLY A 24 3.98 -7.60 -15.66
C GLY A 24 4.72 -7.61 -14.33
N ARG A 25 3.96 -7.73 -13.24
CA ARG A 25 4.46 -7.59 -11.86
C ARG A 25 5.45 -8.68 -11.49
N ARG A 26 5.11 -9.95 -11.73
CA ARG A 26 5.95 -11.08 -11.32
C ARG A 26 7.37 -11.04 -11.89
N PRO A 27 7.58 -10.89 -13.22
CA PRO A 27 8.93 -10.79 -13.77
C PRO A 27 9.71 -9.54 -13.34
N ALA A 28 9.02 -8.49 -12.88
CA ALA A 28 9.68 -7.31 -12.31
C ALA A 28 10.14 -7.55 -10.87
N VAL A 29 9.32 -8.22 -10.07
CA VAL A 29 9.67 -8.65 -8.70
C VAL A 29 10.83 -9.63 -8.72
N ASP A 30 10.83 -10.62 -9.63
CA ASP A 30 11.93 -11.60 -9.74
C ASP A 30 13.30 -10.92 -10.00
N VAL A 31 13.32 -9.79 -10.71
CA VAL A 31 14.55 -9.01 -10.92
C VAL A 31 15.02 -8.36 -9.62
N LEU A 32 14.09 -7.81 -8.84
CA LEU A 32 14.41 -7.19 -7.55
C LEU A 32 14.82 -8.26 -6.52
N ASP A 33 14.25 -9.47 -6.59
CA ASP A 33 14.62 -10.65 -5.79
C ASP A 33 16.06 -11.11 -6.06
N GLY A 34 16.62 -10.75 -7.20
CA GLY A 34 18.02 -11.00 -7.54
C GLY A 34 19.04 -10.05 -6.89
N VAL A 35 18.61 -9.00 -6.19
CA VAL A 35 19.53 -8.07 -5.50
C VAL A 35 20.06 -8.74 -4.22
N PRO A 36 21.39 -8.91 -4.06
CA PRO A 36 21.96 -9.61 -2.91
C PRO A 36 21.81 -8.81 -1.61
N THR A 37 21.74 -9.51 -0.48
CA THR A 37 21.65 -8.92 0.88
C THR A 37 22.84 -8.04 1.24
N THR A 38 24.00 -8.27 0.62
CA THR A 38 25.21 -7.44 0.79
C THR A 38 25.15 -6.12 0.02
N SER A 39 24.12 -5.90 -0.80
CA SER A 39 23.94 -4.65 -1.55
C SER A 39 23.35 -3.57 -0.66
N ARG A 40 23.90 -2.35 -0.75
CA ARG A 40 23.29 -1.14 -0.16
C ARG A 40 21.87 -0.83 -0.66
N HIS A 41 21.43 -1.48 -1.75
CA HIS A 41 20.12 -1.30 -2.34
C HIS A 41 19.14 -2.42 -1.99
N TYR A 42 19.51 -3.36 -1.11
CA TYR A 42 18.70 -4.52 -0.78
C TYR A 42 17.32 -4.11 -0.25
N ASP A 43 17.24 -3.29 0.80
CA ASP A 43 15.96 -2.87 1.39
C ASP A 43 15.12 -2.06 0.40
N ALA A 44 15.76 -1.16 -0.35
CA ALA A 44 15.09 -0.42 -1.41
C ALA A 44 14.49 -1.36 -2.49
N ALA A 45 15.17 -2.47 -2.81
CA ALA A 45 14.65 -3.47 -3.74
C ALA A 45 13.48 -4.25 -3.14
N ARG A 46 13.52 -4.58 -1.85
CA ARG A 46 12.41 -5.24 -1.16
C ARG A 46 11.17 -4.33 -1.08
N VAL A 47 11.36 -3.04 -0.74
CA VAL A 47 10.28 -2.03 -0.73
C VAL A 47 9.70 -1.86 -2.13
N ALA A 48 10.55 -1.76 -3.17
CA ALA A 48 10.08 -1.66 -4.54
C ALA A 48 9.28 -2.90 -4.99
N ALA A 49 9.66 -4.10 -4.54
CA ALA A 49 8.90 -5.31 -4.83
C ALA A 49 7.49 -5.26 -4.23
N VAL A 50 7.35 -4.83 -2.96
CA VAL A 50 6.04 -4.61 -2.31
C VAL A 50 5.21 -3.60 -3.11
N ARG A 51 5.79 -2.45 -3.48
CA ARG A 51 5.11 -1.42 -4.26
C ARG A 51 4.67 -1.90 -5.65
N ILE A 52 5.45 -2.74 -6.30
CA ILE A 52 5.07 -3.32 -7.61
C ILE A 52 3.85 -4.23 -7.46
N LEU A 53 3.78 -5.00 -6.38
CA LEU A 53 2.68 -5.93 -6.10
C LEU A 53 1.39 -5.20 -5.70
N THR A 54 1.47 -4.10 -4.95
CA THR A 54 0.30 -3.34 -4.50
C THR A 54 -0.12 -2.23 -5.46
N GLY A 55 0.81 -1.72 -6.25
CA GLY A 55 0.64 -0.50 -7.05
C GLY A 55 -0.46 -0.57 -8.11
N ARG A 56 -1.26 0.49 -8.19
CA ARG A 56 -2.12 0.76 -9.35
C ARG A 56 -1.28 1.33 -10.48
N LEU A 57 -1.37 0.74 -11.66
CA LEU A 57 -0.62 1.14 -12.84
C LEU A 57 -1.61 1.55 -13.94
N PRO A 58 -1.45 2.73 -14.59
CA PRO A 58 -2.45 3.28 -15.52
C PRO A 58 -2.87 2.34 -16.65
N ASP A 59 -1.94 1.52 -17.17
CA ASP A 59 -2.16 0.65 -18.33
C ASP A 59 -2.17 -0.84 -17.97
N ARG A 60 -2.47 -1.17 -16.71
CA ARG A 60 -2.47 -2.55 -16.23
C ARG A 60 -3.69 -2.80 -15.34
N PRO A 61 -4.15 -4.05 -15.26
CA PRO A 61 -5.18 -4.41 -14.30
C PRO A 61 -4.72 -4.10 -12.87
N ALA A 62 -5.71 -3.86 -12.01
CA ALA A 62 -5.52 -3.82 -10.57
C ALA A 62 -4.77 -5.09 -10.08
N PRO A 63 -4.05 -5.01 -8.95
CA PRO A 63 -3.43 -6.18 -8.35
C PRO A 63 -4.41 -7.33 -8.15
N LEU A 64 -3.93 -8.55 -8.28
CA LEU A 64 -4.67 -9.75 -7.90
C LEU A 64 -4.60 -9.94 -6.38
N ALA A 65 -5.59 -10.62 -5.80
CA ALA A 65 -5.59 -10.95 -4.37
C ALA A 65 -4.33 -11.75 -3.95
N ALA A 66 -3.81 -12.60 -4.83
CA ALA A 66 -2.56 -13.32 -4.61
C ALA A 66 -1.33 -12.39 -4.57
N GLU A 67 -1.28 -11.36 -5.41
CA GLU A 67 -0.19 -10.37 -5.42
C GLU A 67 -0.23 -9.53 -4.14
N LEU A 68 -1.42 -9.16 -3.65
CA LEU A 68 -1.59 -8.47 -2.36
C LEU A 68 -1.16 -9.33 -1.18
N ARG A 69 -1.45 -10.64 -1.21
CA ARG A 69 -0.97 -11.56 -0.18
C ARG A 69 0.55 -11.68 -0.17
N GLU A 70 1.14 -11.82 -1.36
CA GLU A 70 2.60 -11.81 -1.52
C GLU A 70 3.23 -10.52 -1.00
N ALA A 71 2.56 -9.37 -1.17
CA ALA A 71 3.01 -8.09 -0.69
C ALA A 71 2.92 -8.00 0.84
N ALA A 72 1.82 -8.48 1.44
CA ALA A 72 1.61 -8.51 2.88
C ALA A 72 2.64 -9.41 3.59
N GLU A 73 2.89 -10.60 3.04
CA GLU A 73 3.90 -11.54 3.55
C GLU A 73 5.31 -10.92 3.50
N ARG A 74 5.67 -10.29 2.37
CA ARG A 74 6.95 -9.56 2.26
C ARG A 74 7.05 -8.43 3.27
N LEU A 75 6.00 -7.64 3.42
CA LEU A 75 6.00 -6.49 4.33
C LEU A 75 6.13 -6.91 5.80
N ALA A 76 5.49 -8.02 6.18
CA ALA A 76 5.61 -8.57 7.53
C ALA A 76 7.05 -9.05 7.84
N GLY A 77 7.78 -9.53 6.82
CA GLY A 77 9.18 -9.93 6.95
C GLY A 77 10.20 -8.81 6.78
N LEU A 78 9.78 -7.58 6.46
CA LEU A 78 10.68 -6.45 6.26
C LEU A 78 10.97 -5.71 7.56
N HIS A 79 12.23 -5.68 7.96
CA HIS A 79 12.72 -4.76 8.97
C HIS A 79 13.25 -3.52 8.26
N LEU A 80 12.53 -2.40 8.38
CA LEU A 80 12.96 -1.12 7.81
C LEU A 80 13.48 -0.24 8.93
N ASP A 81 14.79 -0.06 8.95
CA ASP A 81 15.49 0.74 9.94
C ASP A 81 15.14 2.22 9.73
N GLY A 82 14.35 2.81 10.63
CA GLY A 82 14.06 4.25 10.60
C GLY A 82 12.69 4.65 11.15
N SER A 83 12.58 5.92 11.53
CA SER A 83 11.37 6.58 12.03
C SER A 83 10.25 6.61 10.97
N GLY A 84 9.42 5.57 10.98
CA GLY A 84 8.15 5.53 10.26
C GLY A 84 8.17 5.00 8.83
N SER A 85 9.31 4.52 8.30
CA SER A 85 9.35 3.95 6.94
C SER A 85 8.43 2.76 6.76
N TRP A 86 8.37 1.89 7.79
CA TRP A 86 7.45 0.76 7.82
C TRP A 86 5.99 1.22 7.87
N ASP A 87 5.65 2.17 8.75
CA ASP A 87 4.29 2.72 8.86
C ASP A 87 3.81 3.38 7.56
N ARG A 88 4.70 4.08 6.85
CA ARG A 88 4.40 4.67 5.53
C ARG A 88 4.10 3.59 4.50
N LEU A 89 4.89 2.51 4.46
CA LEU A 89 4.68 1.42 3.52
C LEU A 89 3.40 0.61 3.84
N VAL A 90 3.07 0.42 5.12
CA VAL A 90 1.80 -0.17 5.55
C VAL A 90 0.62 0.71 5.15
N THR A 91 0.75 2.03 5.32
CA THR A 91 -0.29 2.99 4.92
C THR A 91 -0.49 2.92 3.40
N GLU A 92 0.58 2.95 2.62
CA GLU A 92 0.55 2.80 1.16
C GLU A 92 -0.11 1.47 0.75
N LEU A 93 0.21 0.35 1.41
CA LEU A 93 -0.44 -0.93 1.15
C LEU A 93 -1.95 -0.85 1.42
N ARG A 94 -2.38 -0.29 2.55
CA ARG A 94 -3.80 -0.16 2.92
C ARG A 94 -4.57 0.74 1.96
N GLU A 95 -3.97 1.83 1.51
CA GLU A 95 -4.53 2.69 0.46
C GLU A 95 -4.80 1.91 -0.83
N HIS A 96 -3.81 1.13 -1.28
CA HIS A 96 -3.95 0.34 -2.49
C HIS A 96 -4.97 -0.78 -2.36
N VAL A 97 -4.99 -1.48 -1.23
CA VAL A 97 -5.98 -2.54 -0.93
C VAL A 97 -7.40 -1.99 -0.95
N LEU A 98 -7.61 -0.78 -0.40
CA LEU A 98 -8.91 -0.11 -0.44
C LEU A 98 -9.26 0.38 -1.85
N ALA A 99 -8.34 1.09 -2.51
CA ALA A 99 -8.58 1.72 -3.81
C ALA A 99 -8.77 0.70 -4.96
N CYS A 100 -8.14 -0.47 -4.86
CA CYS A 100 -8.24 -1.54 -5.86
C CYS A 100 -9.28 -2.60 -5.50
N ARG A 101 -10.02 -2.44 -4.40
CA ARG A 101 -10.99 -3.44 -3.93
C ARG A 101 -12.07 -3.67 -5.01
N PRO A 102 -12.28 -4.91 -5.48
CA PRO A 102 -13.39 -5.21 -6.39
C PRO A 102 -14.75 -4.97 -5.71
N PRO A 103 -15.84 -4.70 -6.47
CA PRO A 103 -17.18 -4.55 -5.90
C PRO A 103 -17.63 -5.73 -5.03
N GLY A 104 -17.25 -6.95 -5.42
CA GLY A 104 -17.52 -8.18 -4.65
C GLY A 104 -16.51 -8.49 -3.55
N GLY A 105 -15.50 -7.64 -3.34
CA GLY A 105 -14.36 -7.91 -2.47
C GLY A 105 -13.24 -8.71 -3.14
N TRP A 106 -12.14 -8.83 -2.42
CA TRP A 106 -10.98 -9.69 -2.68
C TRP A 106 -11.28 -11.20 -2.51
N GLY A 107 -12.33 -11.54 -1.76
CA GLY A 107 -12.79 -12.92 -1.58
C GLY A 107 -11.83 -13.78 -0.74
N SER A 108 -11.84 -15.10 -0.95
CA SER A 108 -10.97 -16.05 -0.21
C SER A 108 -9.47 -15.80 -0.40
N GLY A 109 -9.11 -15.01 -1.43
CA GLY A 109 -7.75 -14.61 -1.67
C GLY A 109 -7.28 -13.44 -0.80
N PHE A 110 -8.14 -12.80 -0.01
CA PHE A 110 -7.79 -11.64 0.79
C PHE A 110 -6.70 -11.96 1.84
N PRO A 111 -5.65 -11.12 1.97
CA PRO A 111 -4.63 -11.30 3.00
C PRO A 111 -5.10 -10.82 4.38
N ALA A 112 -6.09 -11.52 4.95
CA ALA A 112 -6.55 -11.25 6.30
C ALA A 112 -5.39 -11.41 7.31
N GLY A 113 -5.36 -10.54 8.32
CA GLY A 113 -4.30 -10.53 9.32
C GLY A 113 -4.05 -9.14 9.88
N GLU A 114 -2.89 -8.93 10.50
CA GLU A 114 -2.54 -7.67 11.15
C GLU A 114 -2.50 -6.48 10.17
N LEU A 115 -2.00 -6.71 8.96
CA LEU A 115 -1.84 -5.66 7.95
C LEU A 115 -3.17 -5.21 7.35
N CYS A 116 -4.03 -6.14 6.93
CA CYS A 116 -5.28 -5.82 6.22
C CYS A 116 -6.54 -5.97 7.07
N GLY A 117 -6.41 -6.37 8.33
CA GLY A 117 -7.53 -6.62 9.23
C GLY A 117 -8.11 -8.03 9.11
N PRO A 118 -9.08 -8.35 9.97
CA PRO A 118 -9.68 -9.68 10.03
C PRO A 118 -10.64 -9.98 8.87
N GLN A 119 -11.11 -8.95 8.16
CA GLN A 119 -12.20 -9.08 7.19
C GLN A 119 -11.97 -8.19 5.97
N ASP A 120 -12.35 -8.72 4.81
CA ASP A 120 -12.41 -7.99 3.55
C ASP A 120 -13.70 -7.16 3.45
N THR A 121 -13.82 -6.16 4.32
CA THR A 121 -14.91 -5.18 4.25
C THR A 121 -14.36 -3.78 4.05
N GLU A 122 -15.04 -3.01 3.22
CA GLU A 122 -14.64 -1.63 2.92
C GLU A 122 -14.56 -0.79 4.21
N GLU A 123 -15.49 -1.01 5.14
CA GLU A 123 -15.52 -0.31 6.44
C GLU A 123 -14.29 -0.62 7.31
N VAL A 124 -13.88 -1.90 7.40
CA VAL A 124 -12.69 -2.31 8.15
C VAL A 124 -11.44 -1.72 7.49
N LEU A 125 -11.33 -1.79 6.17
CA LEU A 125 -10.19 -1.24 5.42
C LEU A 125 -10.08 0.28 5.59
N ARG A 126 -11.19 1.02 5.51
CA ARG A 126 -11.23 2.48 5.74
C ARG A 126 -10.78 2.85 7.15
N ARG A 127 -11.24 2.10 8.17
CA ARG A 127 -10.82 2.31 9.57
C ARG A 127 -9.34 2.05 9.78
N LEU A 128 -8.82 0.97 9.19
CA LEU A 128 -7.39 0.66 9.26
C LEU A 128 -6.54 1.72 8.57
N LEU A 129 -6.96 2.20 7.41
CA LEU A 129 -6.29 3.28 6.71
C LEU A 129 -6.30 4.58 7.54
N SER A 130 -7.45 4.96 8.10
CA SER A 130 -7.56 6.11 9.01
C SER A 130 -6.62 5.98 10.22
N ALA A 131 -6.54 4.81 10.84
CA ALA A 131 -5.62 4.57 11.95
C ALA A 131 -4.14 4.66 11.53
N SER A 132 -3.80 4.18 10.34
CA SER A 132 -2.48 4.31 9.73
C SER A 132 -2.08 5.77 9.50
N LEU A 133 -2.98 6.56 8.89
CA LEU A 133 -2.74 7.98 8.62
C LEU A 133 -2.58 8.80 9.90
N ARG A 134 -3.40 8.51 10.93
CA ARG A 134 -3.24 9.14 12.25
C ARG A 134 -1.89 8.81 12.90
N ARG A 135 -1.42 7.57 12.77
CA ARG A 135 -0.09 7.17 13.25
C ARG A 135 1.03 7.91 12.52
N LEU A 136 0.89 8.15 11.22
CA LEU A 136 1.83 9.00 10.47
C LEU A 136 1.76 10.45 10.95
N ALA A 137 0.56 10.96 11.25
CA ALA A 137 0.37 12.31 11.77
C ALA A 137 1.07 12.51 13.12
N ASP A 138 1.12 11.47 13.97
CA ASP A 138 1.85 11.49 15.24
C ASP A 138 3.39 11.51 15.05
N GLN A 139 3.87 11.16 13.85
CA GLN A 139 5.30 11.16 13.48
C GLN A 139 5.68 12.34 12.58
N ALA A 140 4.72 13.21 12.24
CA ALA A 140 4.93 14.34 11.35
C ALA A 140 5.96 15.33 11.92
N GLY A 141 6.78 15.90 11.03
CA GLY A 141 7.83 16.84 11.42
C GLY A 141 7.32 18.26 11.71
N GLY A 142 6.06 18.56 11.37
CA GLY A 142 5.46 19.88 11.51
C GLY A 142 3.94 19.85 11.63
N VAL A 143 3.37 20.99 12.05
CA VAL A 143 1.93 21.15 12.30
C VAL A 143 1.11 21.03 11.02
N ASP A 144 1.62 21.58 9.90
CA ASP A 144 0.92 21.53 8.60
C ASP A 144 0.83 20.09 8.08
N GLU A 145 1.95 19.37 8.02
CA GLU A 145 1.99 17.94 7.63
C GLU A 145 1.07 17.10 8.51
N ARG A 146 1.06 17.35 9.83
CA ARG A 146 0.16 16.68 10.76
C ARG A 146 -1.30 16.98 10.44
N GLY A 147 -1.65 18.22 10.14
CA GLY A 147 -2.99 18.64 9.75
C GLY A 147 -3.48 17.91 8.50
N ASP A 148 -2.68 17.94 7.44
CA ASP A 148 -2.98 17.28 6.16
C ASP A 148 -3.22 15.76 6.31
N LEU A 149 -2.40 15.10 7.13
CA LEU A 149 -2.55 13.68 7.43
C LEU A 149 -3.83 13.37 8.21
N LEU A 150 -4.21 14.22 9.17
CA LEU A 150 -5.46 14.06 9.91
C LEU A 150 -6.69 14.31 9.04
N ASP A 151 -6.67 15.35 8.21
CA ASP A 151 -7.75 15.63 7.27
C ASP A 151 -7.96 14.45 6.31
N THR A 152 -6.85 13.90 5.78
CA THR A 152 -6.88 12.69 4.96
C THR A 152 -7.42 11.50 5.76
N ALA A 153 -6.98 11.32 7.01
CA ALA A 153 -7.42 10.21 7.87
C ALA A 153 -8.93 10.25 8.17
N TYR A 154 -9.52 11.43 8.29
CA TYR A 154 -10.95 11.58 8.54
C TYR A 154 -11.76 11.53 7.24
N ALA A 155 -11.22 12.01 6.12
CA ALA A 155 -11.87 11.94 4.81
C ALA A 155 -12.11 10.50 4.32
N VAL A 156 -11.26 9.55 4.71
CA VAL A 156 -11.44 8.14 4.32
C VAL A 156 -12.58 7.44 5.08
N LEU A 157 -13.03 7.97 6.21
CA LEU A 157 -14.11 7.37 6.98
C LEU A 157 -15.48 7.62 6.32
N PRO A 158 -16.43 6.68 6.45
CA PRO A 158 -17.79 6.94 5.99
C PRO A 158 -18.38 8.12 6.77
N ALA A 159 -19.16 8.95 6.09
CA ALA A 159 -19.92 10.01 6.76
C ALA A 159 -20.73 9.41 7.91
N PRO A 160 -20.74 10.04 9.10
CA PRO A 160 -21.44 9.48 10.25
C PRO A 160 -22.92 9.26 9.91
N ALA A 161 -23.40 8.05 10.20
CA ALA A 161 -24.81 7.69 10.11
C ALA A 161 -25.59 8.58 11.08
N GLY A 162 -26.13 9.68 10.57
CA GLY A 162 -26.83 10.69 11.36
C GLY A 162 -26.74 12.09 10.74
N LEU A 163 -25.64 12.45 10.08
CA LEU A 163 -25.54 13.77 9.45
C LEU A 163 -26.51 13.92 8.25
N ARG A 164 -26.70 12.84 7.48
CA ARG A 164 -27.66 12.81 6.35
C ARG A 164 -29.11 12.91 6.83
N GLU A 165 -29.42 12.40 8.03
CA GLU A 165 -30.76 12.49 8.62
C GLU A 165 -31.02 13.86 9.26
N LEU A 166 -30.02 14.44 9.92
CA LEU A 166 -30.07 15.80 10.45
C LEU A 166 -30.25 16.84 9.33
N VAL A 167 -29.50 16.74 8.23
CA VAL A 167 -29.65 17.64 7.08
C VAL A 167 -31.00 17.49 6.37
N ARG A 168 -31.60 16.28 6.38
CA ARG A 168 -32.97 16.06 5.86
C ARG A 168 -34.06 16.53 6.83
N GLY A 169 -33.81 16.51 8.13
CA GLY A 169 -34.69 17.06 9.16
C GLY A 169 -34.83 18.57 9.03
N TRP A 170 -33.73 19.28 8.81
CA TRP A 170 -33.69 20.74 8.68
C TRP A 170 -34.45 21.29 7.46
N ARG A 171 -34.59 20.51 6.38
CA ARG A 171 -35.36 20.93 5.19
C ARG A 171 -36.88 20.75 5.32
N ARG A 172 -37.37 20.10 6.37
CA ARG A 172 -38.81 19.91 6.63
C ARG A 172 -39.41 20.90 7.62
N THR A 173 -38.58 21.77 8.20
CA THR A 173 -38.98 22.79 9.17
C THR A 173 -38.84 24.22 8.63
N ALA A 174 -38.76 24.39 7.31
CA ALA A 174 -38.72 25.69 6.63
C ALA A 174 -39.95 25.87 5.74
#